data_AF-A0A0L9V1B0-F1
#
_entry.id   AF-A0A0L9V1B0-F1
#
_cell.length_a   1.000
_cell.length_b   1.000
_cell.length_c   1.000
_cell.angle_alpha   90.00
_cell.angle_beta   90.00
_cell.angle_gamma   90.00
#
_symmetry.space_group_name_H-M   'P 1'
#
loop_
_entity.id
_entity.type
_entity.pdbx_description
1 polymer ?
#
loop_
_entity_poly.entity_id
_entity_poly.type
_entity_poly.pdbx_seq_one_letter_code
_entity_poly.pdbx_strand_id
1 'polypeptide(L)'
;MATFNNFCVMLLCFMMSLSVTFNIVLSNVASAPSNWLGPVSPSYESYLANCASNLDPICGRDIYFAVFYGNTTVIEDCCDELVSDVGKVCHDDMTKFVLTKTKFKSSDVQIVERSQKIWNDCVGVIGS
;
A
#
# COMPACT_ATOMS: atom_id res chain seq x y z
N MET A 1 -10.58 -37.84 -36.50
CA MET A 1 -9.44 -37.68 -35.56
C MET A 1 -8.58 -36.52 -36.05
N ALA A 2 -8.79 -35.32 -35.53
CA ALA A 2 -7.97 -34.13 -35.86
C ALA A 2 -8.13 -33.02 -34.79
N THR A 3 -9.26 -33.01 -34.08
CA THR A 3 -9.59 -32.04 -33.03
C THR A 3 -8.83 -32.26 -31.72
N PHE A 4 -8.58 -33.51 -31.34
CA PHE A 4 -7.83 -33.84 -30.10
C PHE A 4 -6.37 -33.38 -30.17
N ASN A 5 -5.73 -33.52 -31.33
CA ASN A 5 -4.34 -33.13 -31.53
C ASN A 5 -4.18 -31.60 -31.46
N ASN A 6 -5.15 -30.85 -31.99
CA ASN A 6 -5.14 -29.39 -31.98
C ASN A 6 -5.42 -28.82 -30.57
N PHE A 7 -6.32 -29.47 -29.82
CA PHE A 7 -6.63 -29.09 -28.44
C PHE A 7 -5.41 -29.29 -27.51
N CYS A 8 -4.69 -30.40 -27.64
CA CYS A 8 -3.46 -30.64 -26.90
C CYS A 8 -2.38 -29.60 -27.22
N VAL A 9 -2.22 -29.21 -28.49
CA VAL A 9 -1.27 -28.18 -28.90
C VAL A 9 -1.61 -26.82 -28.29
N MET A 10 -2.88 -26.42 -28.29
CA MET A 10 -3.32 -25.16 -27.67
C MET A 10 -3.05 -25.11 -26.16
N LEU A 11 -3.31 -26.21 -25.44
CA LEU A 11 -3.01 -26.30 -24.00
C LEU A 11 -1.50 -26.23 -23.72
N LEU A 12 -0.68 -26.92 -24.50
CA LEU A 12 0.78 -26.88 -24.36
C LEU A 12 1.34 -25.48 -24.63
N CYS A 13 0.82 -24.76 -25.64
CA CYS A 13 1.17 -23.38 -25.91
C CYS A 13 0.81 -22.44 -24.74
N PHE A 14 -0.36 -22.65 -24.12
CA PHE A 14 -0.79 -21.83 -22.99
C PHE A 14 0.12 -22.02 -21.76
N MET A 15 0.48 -23.25 -21.43
CA MET A 15 1.36 -23.55 -20.28
C MET A 15 2.80 -23.03 -20.48
N MET A 16 3.31 -23.08 -21.71
CA MET A 16 4.60 -22.46 -22.05
C MET A 16 4.54 -20.93 -21.96
N SER A 17 3.43 -20.30 -22.37
CA SER A 17 3.27 -18.84 -22.24
C SER A 17 3.19 -18.37 -20.77
N LEU A 18 2.49 -19.11 -19.90
CA LEU A 18 2.44 -18.83 -18.46
C LEU A 18 3.83 -18.90 -17.83
N SER A 19 4.60 -19.94 -18.12
CA SER A 19 5.95 -20.11 -17.57
C SER A 19 6.95 -19.06 -18.07
N VAL A 20 6.80 -18.55 -19.30
CA VAL A 20 7.62 -17.43 -19.80
C VAL A 20 7.28 -16.12 -19.08
N THR A 21 6.02 -15.86 -18.74
CA THR A 21 5.65 -14.65 -17.97
C THR A 21 6.17 -14.66 -16.53
N PHE A 22 6.23 -15.82 -15.86
CA PHE A 22 6.79 -15.94 -14.50
C PHE A 22 8.29 -15.64 -14.43
N ASN A 23 9.07 -16.02 -15.44
CA ASN A 23 10.51 -15.77 -15.46
C ASN A 23 10.84 -14.29 -15.70
N ILE A 24 10.04 -13.56 -16.49
CA ILE A 24 10.23 -12.11 -16.71
C ILE A 24 10.00 -11.33 -15.40
N VAL A 25 9.02 -11.72 -14.58
CA VAL A 25 8.77 -11.05 -13.27
C VAL A 25 9.97 -11.15 -12.33
N LEU A 26 10.72 -12.26 -12.36
CA LEU A 26 11.86 -12.47 -11.46
C LEU A 26 13.15 -11.77 -11.90
N SER A 27 13.38 -11.62 -13.22
CA SER A 27 14.56 -10.92 -13.74
C SER A 27 14.50 -9.39 -13.59
N ASN A 28 13.32 -8.84 -13.28
CA ASN A 28 13.12 -7.40 -13.11
C ASN A 28 13.36 -6.93 -11.67
N VAL A 29 13.84 -7.80 -10.77
CA VAL A 29 14.38 -7.38 -9.47
C VAL A 29 15.75 -6.73 -9.70
N ALA A 30 15.70 -5.59 -10.40
CA ALA A 30 16.79 -4.65 -10.46
C ALA A 30 17.19 -4.30 -9.03
N SER A 31 18.51 -4.28 -8.82
CA SER A 31 19.21 -3.89 -7.60
C SER A 31 18.41 -2.89 -6.76
N ALA A 32 18.12 -3.31 -5.52
CA ALA A 32 17.43 -2.52 -4.52
C ALA A 32 17.96 -1.07 -4.49
N PRO A 33 17.08 -0.05 -4.51
CA PRO A 33 17.47 1.34 -4.31
C PRO A 33 18.19 1.52 -2.96
N SER A 34 19.13 2.47 -2.93
CA SER A 34 20.13 2.77 -1.89
C SER A 34 19.61 3.10 -0.47
N ASN A 35 18.33 2.92 -0.18
CA ASN A 35 17.70 3.30 1.09
C ASN A 35 17.21 2.09 1.90
N TRP A 36 17.79 0.91 1.69
CA TRP A 36 17.37 -0.33 2.34
C TRP A 36 17.62 -0.29 3.86
N LEU A 37 16.56 -0.04 4.63
CA LEU A 37 16.53 -0.04 6.09
C LEU A 37 16.54 -1.48 6.68
N GLY A 38 17.35 -2.39 6.13
CA GLY A 38 17.49 -3.75 6.67
C GLY A 38 16.17 -4.52 6.90
N PRO A 39 16.21 -5.62 7.66
CA PRO A 39 15.01 -6.26 8.19
C PRO A 39 14.35 -5.34 9.22
N VAL A 40 13.07 -5.03 9.03
CA VAL A 40 12.26 -4.32 10.02
C VAL A 40 12.12 -5.22 11.25
N SER A 41 12.32 -4.66 12.45
CA SER A 41 12.22 -5.45 13.68
C SER A 41 10.77 -5.87 13.95
N PRO A 42 10.53 -7.07 14.51
CA PRO A 42 9.18 -7.50 14.91
C PRO A 42 8.50 -6.53 15.89
N SER A 43 9.30 -5.84 16.72
CA SER A 43 8.79 -4.81 17.63
C SER A 43 8.22 -3.60 16.90
N TYR A 44 8.82 -3.20 15.77
CA TYR A 44 8.32 -2.08 14.98
C TYR A 44 7.06 -2.46 14.21
N GLU A 45 6.99 -3.67 13.66
CA GLU A 45 5.75 -4.16 13.03
C GLU A 45 4.60 -4.27 14.04
N SER A 46 4.87 -4.72 15.27
CA SER A 46 3.87 -4.75 16.35
C SER A 46 3.41 -3.34 16.74
N TYR A 47 4.33 -2.38 16.82
CA TYR A 47 4.01 -0.96 17.03
C TYR A 47 3.07 -0.42 15.94
N LEU A 48 3.40 -0.65 14.66
CA LEU A 48 2.56 -0.21 13.55
C LEU A 48 1.20 -0.91 13.51
N ALA A 49 1.14 -2.18 13.90
CA ALA A 49 -0.12 -2.90 14.03
C ALA A 49 -0.99 -2.31 15.15
N ASN A 50 -0.39 -1.89 16.26
CA ASN A 50 -1.09 -1.19 17.33
C ASN A 50 -1.63 0.17 16.85
N CYS A 51 -0.82 0.95 16.12
CA CYS A 51 -1.28 2.19 15.48
C CYS A 51 -2.51 1.96 14.60
N ALA A 52 -2.46 0.94 13.72
CA ALA A 52 -3.55 0.63 12.81
C ALA A 52 -4.80 0.09 13.52
N SER A 53 -4.64 -0.55 14.68
CA SER A 53 -5.75 -1.14 15.43
C SER A 53 -6.70 -0.12 16.08
N ASN A 54 -6.29 1.15 16.12
CA ASN A 54 -7.12 2.26 16.60
C ASN A 54 -8.05 2.83 15.52
N LEU A 55 -8.01 2.31 14.29
CA LEU A 55 -8.94 2.69 13.22
C LEU A 55 -10.01 1.62 13.02
N ASP A 56 -11.25 2.05 12.81
CA ASP A 56 -12.24 1.18 12.18
C ASP A 56 -11.72 0.71 10.81
N PRO A 57 -11.95 -0.56 10.42
CA PRO A 57 -11.46 -1.08 9.13
C PRO A 57 -11.90 -0.27 7.90
N ILE A 58 -13.04 0.41 7.95
CA ILE A 58 -13.49 1.33 6.90
C ILE A 58 -12.63 2.59 6.91
N CYS A 59 -12.40 3.19 8.07
CA CYS A 59 -11.54 4.36 8.21
C CYS A 59 -10.10 4.08 7.78
N GLY A 60 -9.53 2.95 8.22
CA GLY A 60 -8.20 2.52 7.78
C GLY A 60 -8.10 2.33 6.26
N ARG A 61 -9.13 1.77 5.62
CA ARG A 61 -9.20 1.64 4.16
C ARG A 61 -9.25 3.01 3.49
N ASP A 62 -10.14 3.89 3.93
CA ASP A 62 -10.38 5.16 3.26
C ASP A 62 -9.17 6.10 3.41
N ILE A 63 -8.55 6.14 4.59
CA ILE A 63 -7.29 6.86 4.81
C ILE A 63 -6.19 6.27 3.91
N TYR A 64 -6.06 4.95 3.82
CA TYR A 64 -5.08 4.33 2.93
C TYR A 64 -5.29 4.74 1.46
N PHE A 65 -6.50 4.64 0.92
CA PHE A 65 -6.76 5.04 -0.46
C PHE A 65 -6.60 6.54 -0.68
N ALA A 66 -7.05 7.35 0.27
CA ALA A 66 -6.85 8.79 0.26
C ALA A 66 -5.35 9.11 0.19
N VAL A 67 -4.50 8.53 1.05
CA VAL A 67 -3.05 8.80 1.09
C VAL A 67 -2.33 8.30 -0.18
N PHE A 68 -2.51 7.03 -0.53
CA PHE A 68 -1.65 6.40 -1.54
C PHE A 68 -2.16 6.57 -2.97
N TYR A 69 -3.47 6.73 -3.17
CA TYR A 69 -4.09 6.84 -4.49
C TYR A 69 -4.74 8.21 -4.74
N GLY A 70 -5.14 8.92 -3.69
CA GLY A 70 -5.76 10.25 -3.80
C GLY A 70 -7.12 10.24 -4.48
N ASN A 71 -7.83 9.11 -4.41
CA ASN A 71 -9.10 8.89 -5.08
C ASN A 71 -10.29 8.72 -4.10
N THR A 72 -10.04 8.91 -2.80
CA THR A 72 -11.04 8.77 -1.73
C THR A 72 -10.98 9.99 -0.83
N THR A 73 -12.13 10.40 -0.31
CA THR A 73 -12.27 11.45 0.72
C THR A 73 -12.39 10.78 2.09
N VAL A 74 -11.72 11.32 3.10
CA VAL A 74 -11.84 10.87 4.49
C VAL A 74 -13.02 11.60 5.13
N ILE A 75 -13.95 10.86 5.73
CA ILE A 75 -15.11 11.43 6.43
C ILE A 75 -14.73 11.91 7.83
N GLU A 76 -15.58 12.75 8.41
CA GLU A 76 -15.36 13.37 9.74
C GLU A 76 -15.14 12.33 10.85
N ASP A 77 -15.96 11.30 10.95
CA ASP A 77 -15.78 10.23 11.95
C ASP A 77 -14.39 9.57 11.85
N CYS A 78 -13.92 9.30 10.62
CA CYS A 78 -12.59 8.75 10.39
C CYS A 78 -11.47 9.76 10.68
N CYS A 79 -11.75 11.06 10.56
CA CYS A 79 -10.82 12.10 10.98
C CYS A 79 -10.70 12.17 12.51
N ASP A 80 -11.78 11.93 13.26
CA ASP A 80 -11.71 11.84 14.72
C ASP A 80 -10.81 10.68 15.15
N GLU A 81 -11.05 9.46 14.65
CA GLU A 81 -10.20 8.30 14.97
C GLU A 81 -8.72 8.55 14.58
N LEU A 82 -8.48 9.13 13.39
CA LEU A 82 -7.13 9.43 12.93
C LEU A 82 -6.42 10.44 13.85
N VAL A 83 -7.11 11.49 14.29
CA VAL A 83 -6.51 12.56 15.09
C VAL A 83 -6.41 12.18 16.56
N SER A 84 -7.50 11.67 17.12
CA SER A 84 -7.70 11.42 18.56
C SER A 84 -7.09 10.10 19.00
N ASP A 85 -7.24 9.03 18.23
CA ASP A 85 -6.87 7.66 18.65
C ASP A 85 -5.57 7.16 18.02
N VAL A 86 -5.33 7.47 16.74
CA VAL A 86 -4.09 7.10 16.05
C VAL A 86 -2.99 8.10 16.36
N GLY A 87 -3.26 9.39 16.14
CA GLY A 87 -2.29 10.46 16.34
C GLY A 87 -1.24 10.57 15.22
N LYS A 88 -0.58 11.74 15.18
CA LYS A 88 0.25 12.14 14.03
C LYS A 88 1.44 11.21 13.80
N VAL A 89 2.11 10.80 14.88
CA VAL A 89 3.32 9.98 14.79
C VAL A 89 3.01 8.62 14.18
N CYS A 90 1.94 7.96 14.64
CA CYS A 90 1.49 6.70 14.06
C CYS A 90 1.12 6.84 12.59
N HIS A 91 0.37 7.88 12.22
CA HIS A 91 0.00 8.13 10.83
C HIS A 91 1.21 8.32 9.90
N ASP A 92 2.17 9.15 10.34
CA ASP A 92 3.40 9.41 9.59
C ASP A 92 4.24 8.13 9.44
N ASP A 93 4.37 7.33 10.51
CA ASP A 93 5.21 6.14 10.53
C ASP A 93 4.59 4.96 9.74
N MET A 94 3.27 4.78 9.82
CA MET A 94 2.54 3.86 8.94
C MET A 94 2.71 4.25 7.48
N THR A 95 2.61 5.56 7.15
CA THR A 95 2.81 6.06 5.78
C THR A 95 4.22 5.72 5.27
N LYS A 96 5.26 6.05 6.04
CA LYS A 96 6.66 5.77 5.69
C LYS A 96 6.88 4.27 5.52
N PHE A 97 6.37 3.44 6.44
CA PHE A 97 6.55 2.00 6.38
C PHE A 97 5.96 1.43 5.08
N VAL A 98 4.75 1.82 4.68
CA VAL A 98 4.15 1.37 3.43
C VAL A 98 4.99 1.79 2.22
N LEU A 99 5.56 2.99 2.20
CA LEU A 99 6.49 3.45 1.15
C LEU A 99 7.79 2.62 1.08
N THR A 100 8.24 2.03 2.20
CA THR A 100 9.37 1.08 2.16
C THR A 100 9.01 -0.27 1.53
N LYS A 101 7.74 -0.68 1.63
CA LYS A 101 7.27 -2.01 1.19
C LYS A 101 6.68 -2.02 -0.20
N THR A 102 6.11 -0.91 -0.65
CA THR A 102 5.32 -0.83 -1.88
C THR A 102 5.83 0.27 -2.79
N LYS A 103 5.92 -0.02 -4.10
CA LYS A 103 6.17 0.98 -5.13
C LYS A 103 4.84 1.42 -5.73
N PHE A 104 4.51 2.69 -5.55
CA PHE A 104 3.30 3.29 -6.08
C PHE A 104 3.55 3.96 -7.43
N LYS A 105 2.47 4.24 -8.16
CA LYS A 105 2.52 5.02 -9.40
C LYS A 105 2.88 6.48 -9.12
N SER A 106 2.32 7.04 -8.05
CA SER A 106 2.71 8.36 -7.53
C SER A 106 4.10 8.29 -6.90
N SER A 107 4.85 9.40 -6.95
CA SER A 107 6.13 9.49 -6.25
C SER A 107 5.94 9.50 -4.73
N ASP A 108 6.95 9.02 -4.00
CA ASP A 108 6.97 9.05 -2.54
C ASP A 108 6.72 10.48 -2.00
N VAL A 109 7.26 11.51 -2.66
CA VAL A 109 7.04 12.93 -2.31
C VAL A 109 5.57 13.30 -2.37
N GLN A 110 4.88 12.98 -3.49
CA GLN A 110 3.45 13.30 -3.64
C GLN A 110 2.59 12.57 -2.60
N ILE A 111 2.96 11.33 -2.25
CA ILE A 111 2.24 10.55 -1.24
C ILE A 111 2.43 11.16 0.15
N VAL A 112 3.65 11.57 0.49
CA VAL A 112 3.93 12.25 1.76
C VAL A 112 3.19 13.59 1.84
N GLU A 113 3.20 14.40 0.78
CA GLU A 113 2.44 15.66 0.72
C GLU A 113 0.94 15.40 0.92
N ARG A 114 0.40 14.37 0.28
CA ARG A 114 -1.01 14.01 0.44
C ARG A 114 -1.34 13.51 1.84
N SER A 115 -0.45 12.71 2.44
CA SER A 115 -0.57 12.24 3.82
C SER A 115 -0.62 13.40 4.82
N GLN A 116 0.25 14.40 4.63
CA GLN A 116 0.25 15.62 5.43
C GLN A 116 -1.00 16.46 5.23
N LYS A 117 -1.46 16.58 3.97
CA LYS A 117 -2.71 17.29 3.67
C LYS A 117 -3.90 16.65 4.39
N ILE A 118 -4.06 15.34 4.29
CA ILE A 118 -5.15 14.60 4.95
C ILE A 118 -5.11 14.81 6.47
N TRP A 119 -3.92 14.71 7.08
CA TRP A 119 -3.76 14.99 8.49
C TRP A 119 -4.24 16.41 8.87
N ASN A 120 -3.79 17.42 8.12
CA ASN A 120 -4.15 18.81 8.39
C ASN A 120 -5.65 19.09 8.15
N ASP A 121 -6.23 18.50 7.11
CA ASP A 121 -7.67 18.58 6.84
C ASP A 121 -8.45 18.00 8.04
N CYS A 122 -8.06 16.81 8.54
CA CYS A 122 -8.71 16.19 9.69
C CYS A 122 -8.57 17.00 10.98
N VAL A 123 -7.39 17.55 11.27
CA VAL A 123 -7.20 18.45 12.42
C VAL A 123 -8.10 19.70 12.29
N GLY A 124 -8.26 20.21 11.07
CA GLY A 124 -9.14 21.35 10.80
C GLY A 124 -10.62 21.06 11.05
N VAL A 125 -11.07 19.81 10.86
CA VAL A 125 -12.44 19.38 11.15
C VAL A 125 -12.67 19.22 12.64
N ILE A 126 -11.77 18.53 13.37
CA ILE A 126 -11.93 18.28 14.82
C ILE A 126 -11.75 19.55 15.66
N GLY A 127 -10.95 20.51 15.17
CA GLY A 127 -10.74 21.80 15.83
C GLY A 127 -11.77 22.89 15.49
N SER A 128 -12.83 22.57 14.74
CA SER A 128 -13.83 23.54 14.25
C SER A 128 -15.13 23.59 15.05
#